data_AF-A0A935KXD5-F1
#
_entry.id   AF-A0A935KXD5-F1
#
_cell.length_a   1.000
_cell.length_b   1.000
_cell.length_c   1.000
_cell.angle_alpha   90.00
_cell.angle_beta   90.00
_cell.angle_gamma   90.00
#
_symmetry.space_group_name_H-M   'P 1'
#
loop_
_entity.id
_entity.type
_entity.pdbx_description
1 polymer ?
#
loop_
_entity_poly.entity_id
_entity_poly.type
_entity_poly.pdbx_seq_one_letter_code
_entity_poly.pdbx_strand_id
1 'polypeptide(L)'
;MPFPVVLGRNNSATTANNTSHAISFSDTPTDGDLLIVFVALDGNTTPTWPAGWTQVFLRRTSQNEMVGELRYRVASSNGSSITITTPSEEMQARSWIIGKGTFASPPEIEAATASGSSTVPDPPSLTPSWGSDKNGWLALVGTDVAQAVSNPPANYAQVGTANSGGSGGVGIGYGERQLEAASDNPSAATITSAPWVAATVAVRGRSASSARSAVTSWVEGRLSALASLQDAYASAHGGRYFQGVAWTAAVDGADTNSNLSLKPHDQAEGWADFGASLPSRVPATLAIDVYDGPGGWGYAVTARVLLTGEVWTKVWSGSSDPEGSARDWYADIEPVV
;
A
#
# COMPACT_ATOMS: atom_id res chain seq x y z
N MET A 1 -6.33 -11.70 -4.30
CA MET A 1 -5.95 -10.46 -3.59
C MET A 1 -5.24 -9.51 -4.51
N PRO A 2 -5.03 -8.25 -4.16
CA PRO A 2 -4.01 -7.46 -4.81
C PRO A 2 -2.67 -7.63 -4.13
N PHE A 3 -1.63 -7.40 -4.91
CA PHE A 3 -0.32 -7.13 -4.35
C PHE A 3 -0.32 -5.74 -3.72
N PRO A 4 0.54 -5.47 -2.71
CA PRO A 4 0.83 -4.11 -2.28
C PRO A 4 1.21 -3.24 -3.48
N VAL A 5 0.59 -2.08 -3.61
CA VAL A 5 0.83 -1.16 -4.73
C VAL A 5 1.80 -0.06 -4.28
N VAL A 6 2.95 0.01 -4.94
CA VAL A 6 3.94 1.06 -4.69
C VAL A 6 3.54 2.32 -5.45
N LEU A 7 3.21 3.38 -4.71
CA LEU A 7 2.87 4.70 -5.25
C LEU A 7 4.11 5.56 -5.51
N GLY A 8 5.15 5.40 -4.68
CA GLY A 8 6.32 6.28 -4.70
C GLY A 8 7.59 5.59 -4.24
N ARG A 9 8.74 6.07 -4.76
CA ARG A 9 10.08 5.56 -4.50
C ARG A 9 11.07 6.70 -4.51
N ASN A 10 11.94 6.80 -3.51
CA ASN A 10 13.00 7.80 -3.52
C ASN A 10 14.28 7.28 -2.87
N ASN A 11 15.41 7.86 -3.28
CA ASN A 11 16.69 7.69 -2.60
C ASN A 11 17.05 9.00 -1.86
N SER A 12 17.69 8.91 -0.71
CA SER A 12 18.16 10.09 0.04
C SER A 12 19.54 9.82 0.59
N ALA A 13 20.44 10.80 0.47
CA ALA A 13 21.83 10.64 0.86
C ALA A 13 22.28 11.76 1.81
N THR A 14 23.19 11.43 2.70
CA THR A 14 24.02 12.39 3.43
C THR A 14 25.47 12.06 3.12
N THR A 15 26.15 12.96 2.41
CA THR A 15 27.43 12.68 1.72
C THR A 15 28.68 12.95 2.55
N ALA A 16 28.49 13.25 3.83
CA ALA A 16 29.54 13.52 4.79
C ALA A 16 28.99 13.21 6.18
N ASN A 17 29.88 12.89 7.11
CA ASN A 17 29.56 12.69 8.51
C ASN A 17 28.69 13.81 9.06
N ASN A 18 27.48 13.44 9.49
CA ASN A 18 26.48 14.36 10.00
C ASN A 18 25.70 13.70 11.15
N THR A 19 25.04 14.51 11.95
CA THR A 19 24.17 14.05 13.05
C THR A 19 22.70 14.03 12.67
N SER A 20 22.35 14.56 11.50
CA SER A 20 20.99 14.71 11.00
C SER A 20 20.89 14.29 9.54
N HIS A 21 19.96 13.38 9.26
CA HIS A 21 19.76 12.82 7.92
C HIS A 21 18.30 12.99 7.50
N ALA A 22 18.07 13.80 6.46
CA ALA A 22 16.77 13.94 5.85
C ALA A 22 16.50 12.79 4.88
N ILE A 23 15.34 12.14 5.03
CA ILE A 23 14.86 11.10 4.13
C ILE A 23 13.58 11.63 3.50
N SER A 24 13.64 11.92 2.20
CA SER A 24 12.51 12.47 1.45
C SER A 24 11.76 11.35 0.75
N PHE A 25 10.44 11.48 0.63
CA PHE A 25 9.61 10.62 -0.20
C PHE A 25 9.41 11.25 -1.58
N SER A 26 9.08 10.44 -2.61
CA SER A 26 8.90 10.95 -3.98
C SER A 26 7.59 11.69 -4.20
N ASP A 27 6.66 11.56 -3.26
CA ASP A 27 5.38 12.27 -3.24
C ASP A 27 5.00 12.52 -1.78
N THR A 28 3.97 13.32 -1.54
CA THR A 28 3.40 13.54 -0.22
C THR A 28 2.53 12.35 0.15
N PRO A 29 2.89 11.54 1.17
CA PRO A 29 2.06 10.44 1.60
C PRO A 29 0.71 10.93 2.09
N THR A 30 -0.35 10.18 1.79
CA THR A 30 -1.69 10.45 2.32
C THR A 30 -1.93 9.62 3.58
N ASP A 31 -2.80 10.11 4.47
CA ASP A 31 -3.18 9.38 5.67
C ASP A 31 -3.65 7.95 5.33
N GLY A 32 -3.05 6.97 6.01
CA GLY A 32 -3.28 5.54 5.80
C GLY A 32 -2.30 4.87 4.83
N ASP A 33 -1.49 5.61 4.06
CA ASP A 33 -0.43 4.99 3.25
C ASP A 33 0.63 4.34 4.14
N LEU A 34 1.21 3.23 3.70
CA LEU A 34 2.30 2.56 4.39
C LEU A 34 3.65 3.09 3.88
N LEU A 35 4.43 3.67 4.77
CA LEU A 35 5.79 4.14 4.53
C LEU A 35 6.76 3.05 4.93
N ILE A 36 7.71 2.74 4.06
CA ILE A 36 8.81 1.82 4.34
C ILE A 36 10.11 2.55 4.05
N VAL A 37 11.10 2.45 4.93
CA VAL A 37 12.41 3.06 4.76
C VAL A 37 13.48 2.05 5.12
N PHE A 38 14.38 1.78 4.17
CA PHE A 38 15.65 1.11 4.39
C PHE A 38 16.77 2.14 4.46
N VAL A 39 17.62 2.05 5.48
CA VAL A 39 18.80 2.90 5.64
C VAL A 39 20.06 2.05 5.74
N ALA A 40 21.13 2.53 5.12
CA ALA A 40 22.50 2.10 5.35
C ALA A 40 23.27 3.28 5.97
N LEU A 41 24.13 2.99 6.95
CA LEU A 41 24.97 3.94 7.67
C LEU A 41 26.42 3.41 7.69
N ASP A 42 27.43 4.26 7.46
CA ASP A 42 28.87 3.93 7.40
C ASP A 42 29.51 3.85 8.80
N GLY A 43 28.74 3.32 9.74
CA GLY A 43 29.19 3.13 11.09
C GLY A 43 28.25 2.27 11.90
N ASN A 44 28.76 1.82 13.05
CA ASN A 44 28.02 0.97 13.96
C ASN A 44 27.18 1.76 14.97
N THR A 45 26.21 2.50 14.46
CA THR A 45 25.30 3.27 15.30
C THR A 45 23.87 2.77 15.23
N THR A 46 23.07 3.10 16.25
CA THR A 46 21.61 2.94 16.19
C THR A 46 21.03 4.32 15.91
N PRO A 47 20.46 4.58 14.71
CA PRO A 47 19.84 5.86 14.44
C PRO A 47 18.60 6.05 15.32
N THR A 48 18.36 7.29 15.72
CA THR A 48 17.12 7.68 16.40
C THR A 48 16.09 8.09 15.36
N TRP A 49 14.93 7.45 15.42
CA TRP A 49 13.81 7.67 14.51
C TRP A 49 12.73 8.55 15.17
N PRO A 50 11.92 9.28 14.37
CA PRO A 50 10.71 9.90 14.88
C PRO A 50 9.77 8.89 15.53
N ALA A 51 8.89 9.36 16.41
CA ALA A 51 7.87 8.51 17.02
C ALA A 51 6.94 7.87 15.95
N GLY A 52 6.45 6.67 16.25
CA GLY A 52 5.50 5.95 15.40
C GLY A 52 6.10 5.08 14.29
N TRP A 53 7.43 4.93 14.24
CA TRP A 53 8.10 4.00 13.33
C TRP A 53 8.36 2.65 14.01
N THR A 54 7.89 1.58 13.38
CA THR A 54 8.10 0.19 13.81
C THR A 54 9.35 -0.37 13.12
N GLN A 55 10.28 -0.91 13.91
CA GLN A 55 11.47 -1.58 13.38
C GLN A 55 11.11 -2.99 12.87
N VAL A 56 11.50 -3.30 11.62
CA VAL A 56 11.43 -4.67 11.08
C VAL A 56 12.71 -5.41 11.40
N PHE A 57 13.85 -4.81 11.08
CA PHE A 57 15.17 -5.32 11.47
C PHE A 57 16.16 -4.18 11.65
N LEU A 58 17.17 -4.41 12.48
CA LEU A 58 18.42 -3.67 12.51
C LEU A 58 19.54 -4.71 12.51
N ARG A 59 20.44 -4.62 11.51
CA ARG A 59 21.52 -5.58 11.30
C ARG A 59 22.85 -4.86 11.17
N ARG A 60 23.85 -5.41 11.85
CA ARG A 60 25.25 -4.95 11.85
C ARG A 60 26.12 -5.91 11.06
N THR A 61 27.20 -5.41 10.46
CA THR A 61 28.30 -6.28 10.05
C THR A 61 29.03 -6.84 11.27
N SER A 62 29.70 -7.97 11.11
CA SER A 62 30.41 -8.64 12.23
C SER A 62 31.60 -7.85 12.76
N GLN A 63 32.15 -6.93 11.96
CA GLN A 63 33.26 -6.05 12.37
C GLN A 63 32.79 -4.63 12.72
N ASN A 64 31.46 -4.40 12.84
CA ASN A 64 30.90 -3.11 13.25
C ASN A 64 31.29 -1.94 12.33
N GLU A 65 31.29 -2.22 11.04
CA GLU A 65 31.67 -1.28 9.99
C GLU A 65 30.45 -0.52 9.47
N MET A 66 29.30 -1.19 9.31
CA MET A 66 28.07 -0.54 8.86
C MET A 66 26.81 -1.10 9.54
N VAL A 67 25.71 -0.34 9.45
CA VAL A 67 24.37 -0.76 9.88
C VAL A 67 23.37 -0.66 8.73
N GLY A 68 22.62 -1.75 8.52
CA GLY A 68 21.42 -1.76 7.70
C GLY A 68 20.18 -1.86 8.60
N GLU A 69 19.22 -0.97 8.41
CA GLU A 69 17.97 -0.97 9.18
C GLU A 69 16.77 -0.72 8.27
N LEU A 70 15.68 -1.44 8.51
CA LEU A 70 14.40 -1.17 7.86
C LEU A 70 13.32 -0.92 8.90
N ARG A 71 12.59 0.18 8.70
CA ARG A 71 11.42 0.54 9.50
C ARG A 71 10.22 0.84 8.62
N TYR A 72 9.04 0.76 9.21
CA TYR A 72 7.80 1.18 8.57
C TYR A 72 6.93 2.02 9.50
N ARG A 73 5.98 2.75 8.90
CA ARG A 73 4.94 3.52 9.59
C ARG A 73 3.71 3.62 8.70
N VAL A 74 2.51 3.57 9.27
CA VAL A 74 1.29 4.03 8.58
C VAL A 74 1.19 5.54 8.73
N ALA A 75 1.12 6.26 7.62
CA ALA A 75 1.05 7.73 7.60
C ALA A 75 -0.21 8.23 8.33
N SER A 76 -0.02 9.24 9.18
CA SER A 76 -1.07 9.95 9.92
C SER A 76 -0.91 11.47 9.83
N SER A 77 -0.02 11.93 8.94
CA SER A 77 0.24 13.34 8.62
C SER A 77 1.08 13.45 7.33
N ASN A 78 0.80 14.50 6.54
CA ASN A 78 1.25 14.69 5.15
C ASN A 78 2.68 15.27 5.02
N GLY A 79 3.65 14.76 5.79
CA GLY A 79 5.05 15.17 5.65
C GLY A 79 5.72 14.45 4.46
N SER A 80 6.31 15.21 3.53
CA SER A 80 7.09 14.64 2.40
C SER A 80 8.50 14.19 2.78
N SER A 81 8.87 14.29 4.06
CA SER A 81 10.16 13.84 4.57
C SER A 81 10.12 13.51 6.06
N ILE A 82 11.07 12.69 6.50
CA ILE A 82 11.43 12.52 7.91
C ILE A 82 12.90 12.89 8.13
N THR A 83 13.27 13.04 9.40
CA THR A 83 14.66 13.17 9.82
C THR A 83 14.97 12.08 10.81
N ILE A 84 16.06 11.35 10.58
CA ILE A 84 16.69 10.48 11.58
C ILE A 84 17.99 11.12 12.06
N THR A 85 18.42 10.81 13.27
CA THR A 85 19.66 11.35 13.83
C THR A 85 20.63 10.26 14.24
N THR A 86 21.92 10.54 14.08
CA THR A 86 23.04 9.67 14.47
C THR A 86 24.12 10.50 15.21
N PRO A 87 25.13 9.87 15.84
CA PRO A 87 26.23 10.59 16.45
C PRO A 87 27.14 11.32 15.45
N SER A 88 27.45 10.73 14.29
CA SER A 88 28.25 11.31 13.19
C SER A 88 28.48 10.26 12.09
N GLU A 89 27.60 10.15 11.10
CA GLU A 89 27.71 9.14 10.02
C GLU A 89 27.39 9.74 8.63
N GLU A 90 27.82 9.11 7.55
CA GLU A 90 27.19 9.18 6.24
C GLU A 90 25.95 8.25 6.17
N MET A 91 25.03 8.56 5.26
CA MET A 91 23.80 7.77 5.12
C MET A 91 23.39 7.66 3.65
N GLN A 92 22.85 6.48 3.29
CA GLN A 92 22.06 6.28 2.10
C GLN A 92 20.77 5.58 2.49
N ALA A 93 19.64 6.05 1.94
CA ALA A 93 18.32 5.55 2.28
C ALA A 93 17.49 5.31 1.02
N ARG A 94 16.66 4.27 1.07
CA ARG A 94 15.61 4.00 0.11
C ARG A 94 14.26 4.05 0.81
N SER A 95 13.32 4.81 0.25
CA SER A 95 11.97 4.94 0.79
C SER A 95 10.92 4.49 -0.22
N TRP A 96 9.85 3.87 0.27
CA TRP A 96 8.66 3.49 -0.49
C TRP A 96 7.39 4.07 0.14
N ILE A 97 6.44 4.46 -0.71
CA ILE A 97 5.05 4.71 -0.33
C ILE A 97 4.21 3.57 -0.91
N ILE A 98 3.57 2.80 -0.05
CA ILE A 98 2.63 1.73 -0.42
C ILE A 98 1.21 2.24 -0.19
N GLY A 99 0.38 2.16 -1.23
CA GLY A 99 -0.94 2.76 -1.22
C GLY A 99 -1.85 2.14 -0.18
N LYS A 100 -2.54 3.00 0.59
CA LYS A 100 -3.53 2.58 1.57
C LYS A 100 -4.52 1.58 0.98
N GLY A 101 -4.76 0.55 1.76
CA GLY A 101 -5.68 -0.52 1.44
C GLY A 101 -5.21 -1.55 0.41
N THR A 102 -3.94 -1.53 0.02
CA THR A 102 -3.34 -2.56 -0.83
C THR A 102 -2.52 -3.59 -0.03
N PHE A 103 -2.24 -3.29 1.24
CA PHE A 103 -1.49 -4.12 2.18
C PHE A 103 -2.39 -4.59 3.35
N ALA A 104 -1.92 -5.58 4.11
CA ALA A 104 -2.59 -6.07 5.31
C ALA A 104 -2.78 -4.95 6.35
N SER A 105 -3.90 -4.95 7.09
CA SER A 105 -4.16 -3.94 8.12
C SER A 105 -4.53 -4.65 9.44
N PRO A 106 -3.68 -4.57 10.49
CA PRO A 106 -2.41 -3.81 10.56
C PRO A 106 -1.34 -4.33 9.57
N PRO A 107 -0.31 -3.52 9.22
CA PRO A 107 0.76 -3.98 8.34
C PRO A 107 1.44 -5.23 8.87
N GLU A 108 1.56 -6.23 8.01
CA GLU A 108 2.35 -7.45 8.26
C GLU A 108 3.58 -7.41 7.36
N ILE A 109 4.74 -7.28 7.98
CA ILE A 109 6.04 -7.18 7.31
C ILE A 109 7.04 -8.05 8.05
N GLU A 110 7.69 -8.96 7.33
CA GLU A 110 8.73 -9.85 7.86
C GLU A 110 10.00 -9.76 7.01
N ALA A 111 11.14 -10.03 7.63
CA ALA A 111 12.43 -9.97 6.97
C ALA A 111 13.34 -11.12 7.40
N ALA A 112 14.15 -11.62 6.46
CA ALA A 112 15.31 -12.45 6.74
C ALA A 112 16.57 -11.64 6.39
N THR A 113 17.58 -11.66 7.25
CA THR A 113 18.77 -10.81 7.12
C THR A 113 20.07 -11.60 7.23
N ALA A 114 21.07 -11.21 6.44
CA ALA A 114 22.45 -11.67 6.56
C ALA A 114 23.43 -10.48 6.61
N SER A 115 24.67 -10.76 7.01
CA SER A 115 25.78 -9.82 6.92
C SER A 115 27.08 -10.56 6.70
N GLY A 116 28.07 -9.86 6.13
CA GLY A 116 29.38 -10.45 5.83
C GLY A 116 30.36 -9.42 5.27
N SER A 117 31.50 -9.91 4.78
CA SER A 117 32.49 -9.12 4.04
C SER A 117 33.02 -9.96 2.88
N SER A 118 32.57 -9.63 1.67
CA SER A 118 32.87 -10.40 0.45
C SER A 118 32.42 -9.62 -0.79
N THR A 119 32.55 -10.22 -1.97
CA THR A 119 32.04 -9.69 -3.26
C THR A 119 30.61 -10.13 -3.58
N VAL A 120 29.98 -10.94 -2.72
CA VAL A 120 28.71 -11.65 -3.02
C VAL A 120 27.71 -11.55 -1.85
N PRO A 121 27.18 -10.36 -1.54
CA PRO A 121 26.09 -10.22 -0.58
C PRO A 121 24.88 -11.03 -1.03
N ASP A 122 24.40 -11.93 -0.16
CA ASP A 122 23.31 -12.86 -0.44
C ASP A 122 22.13 -12.60 0.52
N PRO A 123 21.10 -11.87 0.08
CA PRO A 123 19.84 -11.75 0.80
C PRO A 123 19.27 -13.16 1.10
N PRO A 124 19.08 -13.55 2.36
CA PRO A 124 18.62 -14.91 2.67
C PRO A 124 17.22 -15.20 2.14
N SER A 125 16.91 -16.46 1.85
CA SER A 125 15.53 -16.89 1.61
C SER A 125 14.63 -16.53 2.80
N LEU A 126 13.43 -16.02 2.51
CA LEU A 126 12.42 -15.71 3.51
C LEU A 126 11.16 -16.54 3.25
N THR A 127 10.66 -17.20 4.31
CA THR A 127 9.36 -17.87 4.34
C THR A 127 8.51 -17.14 5.39
N PRO A 128 7.62 -16.21 4.99
CA PRO A 128 6.80 -15.47 5.95
C PRO A 128 5.88 -16.38 6.75
N SER A 129 5.59 -16.01 8.00
CA SER A 129 4.76 -16.83 8.91
C SER A 129 3.33 -17.06 8.40
N TRP A 130 2.83 -16.17 7.52
CA TRP A 130 1.52 -16.29 6.88
C TRP A 130 1.48 -17.23 5.65
N GLY A 131 2.61 -17.82 5.27
CA GLY A 131 2.68 -18.73 4.13
C GLY A 131 2.44 -18.05 2.79
N SER A 132 1.77 -18.76 1.86
CA SER A 132 1.55 -18.27 0.50
C SER A 132 0.47 -17.20 0.48
N ASP A 133 0.84 -15.99 0.06
CA ASP A 133 -0.08 -14.87 -0.16
C ASP A 133 0.50 -13.94 -1.24
N LYS A 134 -0.28 -12.95 -1.68
CA LYS A 134 0.18 -11.95 -2.63
C LYS A 134 1.08 -10.94 -1.95
N ASN A 135 2.37 -11.24 -1.95
CA ASN A 135 3.39 -10.47 -1.26
C ASN A 135 4.07 -9.48 -2.20
N GLY A 136 4.37 -8.29 -1.67
CA GLY A 136 5.39 -7.40 -2.20
C GLY A 136 6.73 -7.77 -1.58
N TRP A 137 7.67 -8.24 -2.39
CA TRP A 137 9.01 -8.64 -1.97
C TRP A 137 10.02 -7.54 -2.26
N LEU A 138 10.90 -7.29 -1.30
CA LEU A 138 12.05 -6.40 -1.45
C LEU A 138 13.33 -7.21 -1.23
N ALA A 139 14.28 -7.08 -2.16
CA ALA A 139 15.64 -7.54 -1.98
C ALA A 139 16.52 -6.33 -1.73
N LEU A 140 17.25 -6.32 -0.62
CA LEU A 140 18.00 -5.15 -0.14
C LEU A 140 19.43 -5.53 0.18
N VAL A 141 20.36 -4.67 -0.19
CA VAL A 141 21.79 -4.74 0.15
C VAL A 141 22.23 -3.36 0.61
N GLY A 142 22.97 -3.27 1.71
CA GLY A 142 23.75 -2.11 2.12
C GLY A 142 25.23 -2.48 2.19
N THR A 143 26.12 -1.54 1.87
CA THR A 143 27.58 -1.75 1.86
C THR A 143 28.32 -0.61 2.56
N ASP A 144 29.39 -0.93 3.28
CA ASP A 144 30.30 0.01 3.95
C ASP A 144 31.35 0.65 3.02
N VAL A 145 30.93 0.98 1.80
CA VAL A 145 31.68 1.79 0.84
C VAL A 145 30.67 2.33 -0.16
N ALA A 146 30.89 3.55 -0.67
CA ALA A 146 30.05 4.17 -1.69
C ALA A 146 30.28 3.54 -3.07
N GLN A 147 29.89 2.28 -3.22
CA GLN A 147 30.02 1.53 -4.46
C GLN A 147 28.66 1.18 -5.06
N ALA A 148 28.64 0.99 -6.38
CA ALA A 148 27.47 0.48 -7.07
C ALA A 148 27.36 -1.03 -6.84
N VAL A 149 26.17 -1.49 -6.42
CA VAL A 149 25.82 -2.91 -6.42
C VAL A 149 25.51 -3.34 -7.86
N SER A 150 26.46 -4.00 -8.52
CA SER A 150 26.26 -4.56 -9.86
C SER A 150 25.41 -5.83 -9.80
N ASN A 151 24.49 -6.03 -10.76
CA ASN A 151 23.64 -7.21 -10.86
C ASN A 151 22.79 -7.46 -9.60
N PRO A 152 21.74 -6.65 -9.39
CA PRO A 152 20.73 -6.95 -8.39
C PRO A 152 20.08 -8.31 -8.66
N PRO A 153 19.48 -8.94 -7.65
CA PRO A 153 19.12 -10.35 -7.72
C PRO A 153 18.15 -10.69 -8.87
N ALA A 154 18.32 -11.85 -9.50
CA ALA A 154 17.59 -12.23 -10.71
C ALA A 154 16.07 -12.32 -10.47
N ASN A 155 15.27 -11.97 -11.48
CA ASN A 155 13.79 -11.96 -11.46
C ASN A 155 13.11 -10.87 -10.61
N TYR A 156 13.89 -9.93 -10.08
CA TYR A 156 13.37 -8.70 -9.49
C TYR A 156 13.25 -7.59 -10.55
N ALA A 157 12.26 -6.72 -10.37
CA ALA A 157 12.04 -5.52 -11.16
C ALA A 157 12.37 -4.27 -10.34
N GLN A 158 12.26 -3.08 -10.96
CA GLN A 158 12.55 -1.78 -10.32
C GLN A 158 13.87 -1.78 -9.57
N VAL A 159 14.86 -2.44 -10.17
CA VAL A 159 16.16 -2.66 -9.57
C VAL A 159 17.01 -1.41 -9.69
N GLY A 160 17.86 -1.16 -8.70
CA GLY A 160 18.73 0.00 -8.74
C GLY A 160 19.76 0.03 -7.63
N THR A 161 20.60 1.05 -7.69
CA THR A 161 21.63 1.33 -6.70
C THR A 161 21.64 2.80 -6.34
N ALA A 162 22.17 3.12 -5.16
CA ALA A 162 22.46 4.49 -4.76
C ALA A 162 23.62 4.48 -3.77
N ASN A 163 24.34 5.59 -3.63
CA ASN A 163 25.45 5.71 -2.68
C ASN A 163 25.47 7.10 -2.04
N SER A 164 26.12 7.26 -0.89
CA SER A 164 26.23 8.55 -0.21
C SER A 164 27.22 9.50 -0.90
N GLY A 165 28.02 9.04 -1.86
CA GLY A 165 28.89 9.87 -2.70
C GLY A 165 30.31 10.10 -2.16
N GLY A 166 30.59 9.91 -0.87
CA GLY A 166 31.93 9.93 -0.29
C GLY A 166 32.68 8.62 -0.50
N SER A 167 34.00 8.63 -0.74
CA SER A 167 34.78 7.40 -0.98
C SER A 167 34.80 6.43 0.21
N GLY A 168 34.45 6.89 1.41
CA GLY A 168 34.30 6.08 2.63
C GLY A 168 32.84 5.91 3.08
N GLY A 169 31.87 6.36 2.30
CA GLY A 169 30.46 6.35 2.71
C GLY A 169 29.76 5.01 2.45
N VAL A 170 28.44 5.03 2.31
CA VAL A 170 27.63 3.81 2.11
C VAL A 170 27.05 3.68 0.72
N GLY A 171 26.86 2.43 0.29
CA GLY A 171 26.12 2.04 -0.90
C GLY A 171 24.87 1.25 -0.54
N ILE A 172 23.85 1.30 -1.41
CA ILE A 172 22.71 0.40 -1.38
C ILE A 172 22.46 -0.21 -2.75
N GLY A 173 21.94 -1.44 -2.74
CA GLY A 173 21.31 -2.10 -3.88
C GLY A 173 19.91 -2.55 -3.49
N TYR A 174 18.97 -2.46 -4.43
CA TYR A 174 17.58 -2.85 -4.17
C TYR A 174 16.92 -3.46 -5.41
N GLY A 175 15.90 -4.27 -5.16
CA GLY A 175 14.95 -4.76 -6.15
C GLY A 175 13.57 -4.97 -5.53
N GLU A 176 12.54 -4.92 -6.35
CA GLU A 176 11.14 -5.17 -5.97
C GLU A 176 10.54 -6.30 -6.80
N ARG A 177 9.67 -7.11 -6.19
CA ARG A 177 8.94 -8.17 -6.91
C ARG A 177 7.55 -8.36 -6.32
N GLN A 178 6.54 -8.49 -7.18
CA GLN A 178 5.22 -8.94 -6.78
C GLN A 178 5.10 -10.42 -7.09
N LEU A 179 4.94 -11.26 -6.07
CA LEU A 179 4.88 -12.71 -6.24
C LEU A 179 3.98 -13.36 -5.19
N GLU A 180 3.04 -14.19 -5.65
CA GLU A 180 2.24 -15.06 -4.79
C GLU A 180 3.04 -16.32 -4.48
N ALA A 181 3.66 -16.37 -3.30
CA ALA A 181 4.49 -17.50 -2.89
C ALA A 181 4.61 -17.57 -1.37
N ALA A 182 4.82 -18.77 -0.84
CA ALA A 182 5.12 -18.99 0.57
C ALA A 182 6.56 -18.64 0.95
N SER A 183 7.45 -18.51 -0.04
CA SER A 183 8.84 -18.11 0.16
C SER A 183 9.39 -17.42 -1.08
N ASP A 184 10.37 -16.54 -0.89
CA ASP A 184 11.20 -16.04 -1.99
C ASP A 184 12.68 -16.03 -1.61
N ASN A 185 13.53 -16.24 -2.62
CA ASN A 185 14.98 -16.17 -2.51
C ASN A 185 15.50 -15.30 -3.66
N PRO A 186 15.94 -14.06 -3.36
CA PRO A 186 16.44 -13.15 -4.40
C PRO A 186 17.64 -13.72 -5.16
N SER A 187 18.47 -14.54 -4.51
CA SER A 187 19.86 -14.85 -4.90
C SER A 187 20.84 -13.72 -4.60
N ALA A 188 22.13 -14.02 -4.68
CA ALA A 188 23.20 -13.08 -4.39
C ALA A 188 23.29 -11.93 -5.41
N ALA A 189 23.64 -10.75 -4.91
CA ALA A 189 24.07 -9.61 -5.71
C ALA A 189 25.61 -9.60 -5.87
N THR A 190 26.14 -8.74 -6.74
CA THR A 190 27.60 -8.61 -6.97
C THR A 190 28.11 -7.23 -6.57
N ILE A 191 29.15 -7.18 -5.74
CA ILE A 191 29.83 -5.94 -5.32
C ILE A 191 31.35 -6.09 -5.42
N THR A 192 32.10 -4.99 -5.31
CA THR A 192 33.51 -5.07 -4.92
C THR A 192 33.60 -5.40 -3.44
N SER A 193 34.62 -6.17 -3.05
CA SER A 193 34.75 -6.68 -1.68
C SER A 193 34.57 -5.57 -0.64
N ALA A 194 33.53 -5.68 0.18
CA ALA A 194 33.25 -4.75 1.26
C ALA A 194 32.42 -5.44 2.35
N PRO A 195 32.38 -4.86 3.56
CA PRO A 195 31.36 -5.19 4.54
C PRO A 195 29.96 -4.90 4.01
N TRP A 196 29.01 -5.78 4.29
CA TRP A 196 27.64 -5.68 3.79
C TRP A 196 26.58 -6.22 4.75
N VAL A 197 25.38 -5.68 4.60
CA VAL A 197 24.12 -6.20 5.16
C VAL A 197 23.19 -6.51 3.99
N ALA A 198 22.52 -7.66 4.04
CA ALA A 198 21.55 -8.05 3.02
C ALA A 198 20.24 -8.50 3.66
N ALA A 199 19.11 -8.23 3.01
CA ALA A 199 17.81 -8.62 3.51
C ALA A 199 16.83 -8.97 2.39
N THR A 200 16.02 -9.99 2.64
CA THR A 200 14.78 -10.27 1.89
C THR A 200 13.62 -9.89 2.79
N VAL A 201 12.69 -9.10 2.27
CA VAL A 201 11.56 -8.55 3.02
C VAL A 201 10.27 -8.85 2.30
N ALA A 202 9.26 -9.33 3.03
CA ALA A 202 7.91 -9.54 2.52
C ALA A 202 6.95 -8.54 3.15
N VAL A 203 6.20 -7.84 2.31
CA VAL A 203 5.06 -7.00 2.69
C VAL A 203 3.80 -7.74 2.27
N ARG A 204 2.96 -8.11 3.23
CA ARG A 204 1.75 -8.86 2.93
C ARG A 204 0.72 -7.98 2.23
N GLY A 205 0.18 -8.45 1.11
CA GLY A 205 -0.99 -7.87 0.46
C GLY A 205 -2.22 -7.94 1.37
N ARG A 206 -3.23 -7.15 1.05
CA ARG A 206 -4.52 -7.24 1.75
C ARG A 206 -5.17 -8.61 1.47
N SER A 207 -5.93 -9.17 2.42
CA SER A 207 -6.71 -10.42 2.25
C SER A 207 -8.18 -10.18 1.80
N ALA A 208 -8.85 -11.20 1.25
CA ALA A 208 -10.16 -11.03 0.57
C ALA A 208 -11.24 -10.65 1.55
N SER A 209 -11.22 -11.31 2.70
CA SER A 209 -12.03 -10.98 3.85
C SER A 209 -11.77 -9.55 4.31
N SER A 210 -10.51 -9.15 4.50
CA SER A 210 -10.19 -7.80 4.95
C SER A 210 -10.59 -6.71 3.95
N ALA A 211 -10.47 -6.98 2.63
CA ALA A 211 -10.96 -6.07 1.59
C ALA A 211 -12.48 -5.88 1.66
N ARG A 212 -13.23 -6.98 1.70
CA ARG A 212 -14.70 -6.96 1.84
C ARG A 212 -15.17 -6.30 3.13
N SER A 213 -14.51 -6.56 4.25
CA SER A 213 -14.80 -5.89 5.52
C SER A 213 -14.54 -4.40 5.45
N ALA A 214 -13.41 -3.96 4.87
CA ALA A 214 -13.09 -2.54 4.72
C ALA A 214 -14.13 -1.80 3.88
N VAL A 215 -14.57 -2.40 2.76
CA VAL A 215 -15.63 -1.86 1.91
C VAL A 215 -16.96 -1.81 2.64
N THR A 216 -17.29 -2.87 3.39
CA THR A 216 -18.51 -2.94 4.19
C THR A 216 -18.56 -1.79 5.20
N SER A 217 -17.51 -1.61 5.99
CA SER A 217 -17.43 -0.50 6.96
C SER A 217 -17.46 0.87 6.27
N TRP A 218 -16.85 1.01 5.09
CA TRP A 218 -16.86 2.26 4.33
C TRP A 218 -18.27 2.64 3.84
N VAL A 219 -19.05 1.66 3.35
CA VAL A 219 -20.44 1.87 2.91
C VAL A 219 -21.34 2.10 4.12
N GLU A 220 -21.26 1.26 5.15
CA GLU A 220 -22.11 1.34 6.35
C GLU A 220 -21.96 2.67 7.09
N GLY A 221 -20.75 3.22 7.15
CA GLY A 221 -20.49 4.56 7.70
C GLY A 221 -21.15 5.71 6.90
N ARG A 222 -21.75 5.44 5.74
CA ARG A 222 -22.40 6.41 4.86
C ARG A 222 -23.89 6.16 4.64
N LEU A 223 -24.42 5.00 5.04
CA LEU A 223 -25.81 4.63 4.75
C LEU A 223 -26.83 5.63 5.29
N SER A 224 -26.65 6.14 6.52
CA SER A 224 -27.57 7.10 7.12
C SER A 224 -27.61 8.44 6.39
N ALA A 225 -26.45 8.93 5.94
CA ALA A 225 -26.34 10.15 5.13
C ALA A 225 -26.99 9.95 3.75
N LEU A 226 -26.72 8.82 3.09
CA LEU A 226 -27.34 8.48 1.81
C LEU A 226 -28.87 8.38 1.94
N ALA A 227 -29.38 7.80 3.03
CA ALA A 227 -30.81 7.73 3.28
C ALA A 227 -31.45 9.11 3.43
N SER A 228 -30.82 10.00 4.19
CA SER A 228 -31.30 11.38 4.33
C SER A 228 -31.31 12.14 3.00
N LEU A 229 -30.30 11.92 2.15
CA LEU A 229 -30.25 12.51 0.81
C LEU A 229 -31.34 11.93 -0.10
N GLN A 230 -31.62 10.63 -0.01
CA GLN A 230 -32.71 10.01 -0.76
C GLN A 230 -34.09 10.54 -0.35
N ASP A 231 -34.35 10.71 0.95
CA ASP A 231 -35.62 11.28 1.43
C ASP A 231 -35.82 12.73 0.96
N ALA A 232 -34.74 13.53 1.01
CA ALA A 232 -34.76 14.90 0.50
C ALA A 232 -34.99 14.93 -1.02
N TYR A 233 -34.33 14.05 -1.76
CA TYR A 233 -34.48 13.94 -3.20
C TYR A 233 -35.88 13.51 -3.59
N ALA A 234 -36.43 12.47 -2.95
CA ALA A 234 -37.80 12.00 -3.17
C ALA A 234 -38.84 13.08 -2.88
N SER A 235 -38.66 13.86 -1.81
CA SER A 235 -39.54 14.98 -1.48
C SER A 235 -39.54 16.06 -2.57
N ALA A 236 -38.39 16.31 -3.21
CA ALA A 236 -38.25 17.30 -4.28
C ALA A 236 -38.74 16.79 -5.65
N HIS A 237 -38.74 15.47 -5.89
CA HIS A 237 -38.98 14.86 -7.20
C HIS A 237 -40.25 14.00 -7.24
N GLY A 238 -41.26 14.34 -6.42
CA GLY A 238 -42.57 13.69 -6.48
C GLY A 238 -42.54 12.21 -6.09
N GLY A 239 -41.71 11.84 -5.12
CA GLY A 239 -41.56 10.47 -4.62
C GLY A 239 -40.54 9.61 -5.39
N ARG A 240 -39.82 10.18 -6.36
CA ARG A 240 -38.78 9.45 -7.11
C ARG A 240 -37.44 9.51 -6.38
N TYR A 241 -36.75 8.38 -6.32
CA TYR A 241 -35.40 8.28 -5.75
C TYR A 241 -34.31 8.56 -6.79
N PHE A 242 -33.15 8.98 -6.31
CA PHE A 242 -31.95 9.18 -7.12
C PHE A 242 -31.32 7.81 -7.46
N GLN A 243 -30.88 7.64 -8.71
CA GLN A 243 -30.00 6.55 -9.12
C GLN A 243 -28.59 7.10 -9.34
N GLY A 244 -27.55 6.31 -9.06
CA GLY A 244 -26.19 6.81 -9.24
C GLY A 244 -25.19 5.69 -9.39
N VAL A 245 -24.15 5.93 -10.18
CA VAL A 245 -23.04 4.99 -10.35
C VAL A 245 -21.74 5.74 -10.08
N ALA A 246 -21.04 5.36 -9.02
CA ALA A 246 -19.68 5.80 -8.74
C ALA A 246 -18.75 4.63 -9.09
N TRP A 247 -18.24 4.66 -10.31
CA TRP A 247 -17.43 3.58 -10.84
C TRP A 247 -15.95 3.77 -10.53
N THR A 248 -15.26 2.66 -10.33
CA THR A 248 -13.80 2.63 -10.25
C THR A 248 -13.26 1.54 -11.18
N ALA A 249 -12.16 1.85 -11.85
CA ALA A 249 -11.43 0.89 -12.66
C ALA A 249 -10.69 -0.07 -11.72
N ALA A 250 -11.21 -1.29 -11.59
CA ALA A 250 -10.63 -2.41 -10.85
C ALA A 250 -10.50 -2.19 -9.33
N VAL A 251 -11.39 -2.82 -8.56
CA VAL A 251 -11.42 -2.65 -7.10
C VAL A 251 -11.11 -3.94 -6.39
N ASP A 252 -9.83 -4.17 -6.21
CA ASP A 252 -9.28 -5.16 -5.28
C ASP A 252 -9.43 -4.76 -3.79
N GLY A 253 -10.32 -3.79 -3.51
CA GLY A 253 -10.50 -3.15 -2.21
C GLY A 253 -9.55 -1.98 -1.94
N ALA A 254 -8.69 -1.60 -2.89
CA ALA A 254 -7.85 -0.41 -2.79
C ALA A 254 -8.62 0.87 -3.14
N ASP A 255 -8.23 1.97 -2.49
CA ASP A 255 -8.75 3.31 -2.80
C ASP A 255 -8.23 3.73 -4.18
N THR A 256 -9.07 3.66 -5.21
CA THR A 256 -8.73 4.02 -6.59
C THR A 256 -9.52 5.24 -7.03
N ASN A 257 -8.99 6.00 -8.00
CA ASN A 257 -9.68 7.18 -8.52
C ASN A 257 -11.08 6.79 -9.03
N SER A 258 -12.11 7.47 -8.52
CA SER A 258 -13.50 7.24 -8.89
C SER A 258 -13.92 8.15 -10.03
N ASN A 259 -14.67 7.59 -10.98
CA ASN A 259 -15.40 8.39 -11.95
C ASN A 259 -16.81 8.67 -11.40
N LEU A 260 -16.96 9.82 -10.75
CA LEU A 260 -18.24 10.30 -10.20
C LEU A 260 -19.12 11.01 -11.25
N SER A 261 -18.67 11.12 -12.51
CA SER A 261 -19.47 11.73 -13.57
C SER A 261 -20.37 10.73 -14.30
N LEU A 262 -20.28 9.44 -13.98
CA LEU A 262 -21.17 8.43 -14.55
C LEU A 262 -22.56 8.52 -13.91
N LYS A 263 -23.59 8.39 -14.75
CA LYS A 263 -24.99 8.37 -14.35
C LYS A 263 -25.83 7.62 -15.39
N PRO A 264 -27.01 7.09 -15.02
CA PRO A 264 -27.96 6.55 -15.98
C PRO A 264 -28.31 7.56 -17.08
N HIS A 265 -28.55 7.08 -18.30
CA HIS A 265 -28.80 7.95 -19.46
C HIS A 265 -30.08 8.78 -19.33
N ASP A 266 -31.04 8.29 -18.55
CA ASP A 266 -32.32 8.91 -18.26
C ASP A 266 -32.28 9.83 -17.02
N GLN A 267 -31.11 10.01 -16.40
CA GLN A 267 -30.94 10.90 -15.26
C GLN A 267 -30.11 12.14 -15.57
N ALA A 268 -30.68 13.32 -15.31
CA ALA A 268 -30.02 14.60 -15.56
C ALA A 268 -29.02 14.96 -14.45
N GLU A 269 -29.28 14.52 -13.22
CA GLU A 269 -28.53 14.80 -12.01
C GLU A 269 -27.39 13.78 -11.80
N GLY A 270 -26.22 14.25 -11.36
CA GLY A 270 -25.11 13.41 -10.90
C GLY A 270 -24.95 13.41 -9.38
N TRP A 271 -23.89 12.76 -8.87
CA TRP A 271 -23.60 12.68 -7.43
C TRP A 271 -23.44 14.05 -6.75
N ALA A 272 -22.89 15.03 -7.46
CA ALA A 272 -22.75 16.39 -6.96
C ALA A 272 -24.12 17.09 -6.80
N ASP A 273 -25.03 16.90 -7.76
CA ASP A 273 -26.39 17.44 -7.71
C ASP A 273 -27.22 16.75 -6.62
N PHE A 274 -26.97 15.47 -6.38
CA PHE A 274 -27.55 14.71 -5.27
C PHE A 274 -27.04 15.16 -3.89
N GLY A 275 -25.97 15.95 -3.82
CA GLY A 275 -25.40 16.45 -2.56
C GLY A 275 -24.53 15.43 -1.82
N ALA A 276 -24.21 14.29 -2.44
CA ALA A 276 -23.33 13.29 -1.85
C ALA A 276 -21.86 13.71 -1.96
N SER A 277 -21.21 13.91 -0.82
CA SER A 277 -19.75 14.15 -0.76
C SER A 277 -18.99 12.82 -0.78
N LEU A 278 -18.90 12.20 -1.97
CA LEU A 278 -18.07 11.03 -2.18
C LEU A 278 -16.60 11.44 -2.37
N PRO A 279 -15.64 10.74 -1.74
CA PRO A 279 -14.22 11.02 -1.96
C PRO A 279 -13.83 10.70 -3.42
N SER A 280 -12.83 11.42 -3.92
CA SER A 280 -12.23 11.16 -5.25
C SER A 280 -11.57 9.79 -5.38
N ARG A 281 -11.36 9.10 -4.25
CA ARG A 281 -10.92 7.71 -4.21
C ARG A 281 -11.89 6.88 -3.37
N VAL A 282 -12.41 5.79 -3.93
CA VAL A 282 -13.35 4.88 -3.24
C VAL A 282 -12.82 3.44 -3.30
N PRO A 283 -13.13 2.59 -2.31
CA PRO A 283 -12.60 1.22 -2.23
C PRO A 283 -13.41 0.18 -3.02
N ALA A 284 -14.53 0.58 -3.63
CA ALA A 284 -15.44 -0.27 -4.40
C ALA A 284 -16.21 0.53 -5.44
N THR A 285 -16.69 -0.12 -6.50
CA THR A 285 -17.71 0.47 -7.36
C THR A 285 -18.99 0.54 -6.52
N LEU A 286 -19.55 1.73 -6.38
CA LEU A 286 -20.77 1.97 -5.63
C LEU A 286 -21.89 2.32 -6.61
N ALA A 287 -23.05 1.69 -6.47
CA ALA A 287 -24.24 2.05 -7.21
C ALA A 287 -25.42 2.27 -6.25
N ILE A 288 -26.33 3.14 -6.63
CA ILE A 288 -27.66 3.24 -6.04
C ILE A 288 -28.66 2.91 -7.13
N ASP A 289 -29.37 1.81 -6.93
CA ASP A 289 -30.37 1.29 -7.84
C ASP A 289 -31.76 1.54 -7.24
N VAL A 290 -32.71 1.98 -8.06
CA VAL A 290 -34.11 2.20 -7.64
C VAL A 290 -34.97 1.07 -8.17
N TYR A 291 -35.89 0.57 -7.36
CA TYR A 291 -36.82 -0.50 -7.72
C TYR A 291 -38.27 -0.11 -7.41
N ASP A 292 -39.20 -0.76 -8.09
CA ASP A 292 -40.65 -0.64 -7.89
C ASP A 292 -41.16 -1.96 -7.30
N GLY A 293 -41.57 -1.93 -6.03
CA GLY A 293 -42.03 -3.09 -5.29
C GLY A 293 -43.49 -2.94 -4.80
N PRO A 294 -44.07 -3.98 -4.17
CA PRO A 294 -45.42 -3.97 -3.62
C PRO A 294 -45.67 -2.85 -2.61
N GLY A 295 -44.62 -2.37 -1.92
CA GLY A 295 -44.67 -1.24 -0.99
C GLY A 295 -44.50 0.12 -1.65
N GLY A 296 -44.33 0.17 -2.98
CA GLY A 296 -44.00 1.36 -3.76
C GLY A 296 -42.54 1.38 -4.21
N TRP A 297 -42.04 2.58 -4.47
CA TRP A 297 -40.66 2.77 -4.92
C TRP A 297 -39.69 2.62 -3.74
N GLY A 298 -38.55 2.00 -3.97
CA GLY A 298 -37.46 1.86 -3.01
C GLY A 298 -36.10 1.99 -3.69
N TYR A 299 -35.03 1.95 -2.90
CA TYR A 299 -33.67 1.95 -3.43
C TYR A 299 -32.77 0.96 -2.69
N ALA A 300 -31.75 0.48 -3.39
CA ALA A 300 -30.70 -0.37 -2.86
C ALA A 300 -29.34 0.29 -3.10
N VAL A 301 -28.43 0.13 -2.15
CA VAL A 301 -27.02 0.52 -2.32
C VAL A 301 -26.25 -0.75 -2.64
N THR A 302 -25.51 -0.75 -3.74
CA THR A 302 -24.72 -1.89 -4.21
C THR A 302 -23.24 -1.54 -4.18
N ALA A 303 -22.40 -2.41 -3.60
CA ALA A 303 -20.94 -2.30 -3.71
C ALA A 303 -20.37 -3.51 -4.47
N ARG A 304 -19.48 -3.26 -5.42
CA ARG A 304 -18.77 -4.29 -6.20
C ARG A 304 -17.26 -4.16 -6.08
N VAL A 305 -16.58 -5.29 -5.89
CA VAL A 305 -15.11 -5.39 -5.80
C VAL A 305 -14.58 -6.58 -6.60
N LEU A 306 -13.51 -6.39 -7.35
CA LEU A 306 -12.79 -7.43 -8.08
C LEU A 306 -11.69 -8.05 -7.19
N LEU A 307 -11.94 -9.21 -6.60
CA LEU A 307 -11.00 -9.92 -5.75
C LEU A 307 -10.61 -11.24 -6.40
N THR A 308 -9.30 -11.52 -6.49
CA THR A 308 -8.79 -12.80 -7.07
C THR A 308 -9.27 -13.07 -8.51
N GLY A 309 -9.62 -12.04 -9.29
CA GLY A 309 -10.17 -12.20 -10.64
C GLY A 309 -11.67 -12.47 -10.69
N GLU A 310 -12.35 -12.41 -9.54
CA GLU A 310 -13.79 -12.61 -9.39
C GLU A 310 -14.45 -11.33 -8.86
N VAL A 311 -15.62 -10.96 -9.38
CA VAL A 311 -16.38 -9.82 -8.87
C VAL A 311 -17.23 -10.28 -7.71
N TRP A 312 -17.11 -9.58 -6.58
CA TRP A 312 -17.91 -9.78 -5.38
C TRP A 312 -18.84 -8.61 -5.20
N THR A 313 -20.10 -8.90 -4.88
CA THR A 313 -21.18 -7.93 -4.72
C THR A 313 -21.80 -8.03 -3.34
N LYS A 314 -22.10 -6.86 -2.73
CA LYS A 314 -22.90 -6.73 -1.52
C LYS A 314 -23.99 -5.69 -1.75
N VAL A 315 -25.18 -5.94 -1.20
CA VAL A 315 -26.37 -5.09 -1.38
C VAL A 315 -26.94 -4.72 -0.02
N TRP A 316 -27.17 -3.43 0.21
CA TRP A 316 -27.87 -2.90 1.36
C TRP A 316 -29.24 -2.37 0.92
N SER A 317 -30.31 -2.75 1.62
CA SER A 317 -31.62 -2.14 1.40
C SER A 317 -31.64 -0.73 1.99
N GLY A 318 -32.06 0.24 1.19
CA GLY A 318 -32.26 1.62 1.60
C GLY A 318 -33.69 1.95 2.04
N SER A 319 -34.64 1.03 1.81
CA SER A 319 -36.06 1.24 2.15
C SER A 319 -36.60 0.12 3.05
N SER A 320 -37.77 0.36 3.65
CA SER A 320 -38.50 -0.66 4.42
C SER A 320 -39.13 -1.74 3.54
N ASP A 321 -39.08 -1.62 2.21
CA ASP A 321 -39.65 -2.61 1.30
C ASP A 321 -38.77 -3.88 1.25
N PRO A 322 -39.33 -5.08 1.52
CA PRO A 322 -38.60 -6.34 1.53
C PRO A 322 -38.04 -6.80 0.17
N GLU A 323 -38.50 -6.26 -0.97
CA GLU A 323 -38.01 -6.69 -2.29
C GLU A 323 -36.56 -6.24 -2.58
N GLY A 324 -36.12 -5.15 -1.94
CA GLY A 324 -34.72 -4.71 -1.91
C GLY A 324 -33.84 -5.53 -0.97
N SER A 325 -34.12 -6.83 -0.80
CA SER A 325 -33.47 -7.69 0.20
C SER A 325 -31.96 -7.46 0.27
N ALA A 326 -31.49 -7.01 1.44
CA ALA A 326 -30.07 -6.88 1.69
C ALA A 326 -29.41 -8.26 1.47
N ARG A 327 -28.29 -8.26 0.77
CA ARG A 327 -27.50 -9.47 0.51
C ARG A 327 -26.11 -9.25 1.03
N ASP A 328 -25.60 -10.22 1.79
CA ASP A 328 -24.18 -10.22 2.14
C ASP A 328 -23.32 -10.53 0.90
N TRP A 329 -22.00 -10.50 1.03
CA TRP A 329 -21.08 -10.72 -0.08
C TRP A 329 -21.33 -12.04 -0.83
N TYR A 330 -21.60 -11.94 -2.13
CA TYR A 330 -21.66 -13.07 -3.06
C TYR A 330 -20.79 -12.81 -4.28
N ALA A 331 -20.30 -13.88 -4.91
CA ALA A 331 -19.62 -13.79 -6.19
C ALA A 331 -20.65 -13.62 -7.32
N ASP A 332 -20.41 -12.68 -8.22
CA ASP A 332 -21.22 -12.53 -9.42
C ASP A 332 -20.93 -13.72 -10.36
N ILE A 333 -21.99 -14.39 -10.80
CA ILE A 333 -21.88 -15.57 -11.68
C ILE A 333 -21.66 -15.15 -13.14
N GLU A 334 -21.83 -13.86 -13.46
CA GLU A 334 -21.66 -13.38 -14.82
C GLU A 334 -20.18 -13.22 -15.18
N PRO A 335 -19.70 -13.83 -16.29
CA PRO A 335 -18.34 -13.61 -16.74
C PRO A 335 -18.17 -12.13 -17.10
N VAL A 336 -17.10 -11.53 -16.58
CA VAL A 336 -16.67 -10.18 -16.97
C VAL A 336 -16.32 -10.24 -18.46
N VAL A 337 -17.16 -9.65 -19.31
CA VAL A 337 -16.91 -9.48 -20.75
C VAL A 337 -16.08 -8.22 -20.97
#